data_AF-A0A852X3J5-F1
#
_entry.id   AF-A0A852X3J5-F1
#
_cell.length_a   1.000
_cell.length_b   1.000
_cell.length_c   1.000
_cell.angle_alpha   90.00
_cell.angle_beta   90.00
_cell.angle_gamma   90.00
#
_symmetry.space_group_name_H-M   'P 1'
#
loop_
_entity.id
_entity.type
_entity.pdbx_description
1 polymer ?
#
loop_
_entity_poly.entity_id
_entity_poly.type
_entity_poly.pdbx_seq_one_letter_code
_entity_poly.pdbx_strand_id
1 'polypeptide(L)'
;MSERAGPILINGMHGYGDMIGVSIDSLQRKPDVSKVEKWSPHLVYIINIMDEGLHKVGVTRSTTGRLSRLATGTRRVVEVIEVANRPVAQLLEATVLVLRGSKRERATTIRHLRGVTECWREDGDVPSLAKLERSLYELWEAPPNWHLSVRS
;
A
#
# COMPACT_ATOMS: atom_id res chain seq x y z
N MET A 1 4.00 30.75 -12.99
CA MET A 1 3.01 30.01 -13.79
C MET A 1 2.97 28.60 -13.24
N SER A 2 1.88 28.23 -12.57
CA SER A 2 1.75 26.96 -11.85
C SER A 2 1.05 25.95 -12.76
N GLU A 3 1.77 24.93 -13.21
CA GLU A 3 1.18 23.80 -13.92
C GLU A 3 0.35 22.99 -12.92
N ARG A 4 -0.97 23.02 -13.08
CA ARG A 4 -1.88 22.13 -12.35
C ARG A 4 -1.73 20.73 -12.94
N ALA A 5 -1.23 19.79 -12.14
CA ALA A 5 -1.27 18.38 -12.50
C ALA A 5 -2.73 17.98 -12.71
N GLY A 6 -3.06 17.53 -13.93
CA GLY A 6 -4.40 17.08 -14.29
C GLY A 6 -4.78 15.78 -13.53
N PRO A 7 -6.07 15.48 -13.42
CA PRO A 7 -6.53 14.25 -12.76
C PRO A 7 -5.98 13.02 -13.47
N ILE A 8 -5.40 12.09 -12.71
CA ILE A 8 -4.99 10.78 -13.21
C ILE A 8 -6.28 9.97 -13.45
N LEU A 9 -6.68 9.90 -14.72
CA LEU A 9 -7.77 9.01 -15.16
C LEU A 9 -7.26 7.56 -15.15
N ILE A 10 -7.57 6.83 -14.09
CA ILE A 10 -7.39 5.36 -14.07
C ILE A 10 -8.54 4.77 -14.90
N ASN A 11 -8.33 4.64 -16.21
CA ASN A 11 -9.31 4.05 -17.11
C ASN A 11 -9.60 2.60 -16.71
N GLY A 12 -10.88 2.30 -16.54
CA GLY A 12 -11.40 1.03 -16.03
C GLY A 12 -11.02 -0.16 -16.91
N MET A 13 -10.26 -1.09 -16.34
CA MET A 13 -10.23 -2.46 -16.81
C MET A 13 -11.41 -3.21 -16.19
N HIS A 14 -12.48 -3.31 -16.98
CA HIS A 14 -13.60 -4.22 -16.72
C HIS A 14 -13.11 -5.67 -16.77
N GLY A 15 -13.37 -6.41 -15.69
CA GLY A 15 -13.35 -7.87 -15.68
C GLY A 15 -12.13 -8.47 -15.02
N TYR A 16 -12.08 -8.49 -13.69
CA TYR A 16 -11.53 -9.57 -12.87
C TYR A 16 -12.13 -9.43 -11.46
N GLY A 17 -13.43 -9.76 -11.37
CA GLY A 17 -14.11 -9.94 -10.10
C GLY A 17 -13.62 -11.19 -9.39
N ASP A 18 -13.70 -11.14 -8.06
CA ASP A 18 -13.57 -12.26 -7.12
C ASP A 18 -12.15 -12.80 -6.85
N MET A 19 -11.38 -12.07 -6.04
CA MET A 19 -10.61 -12.73 -4.96
C MET A 19 -10.02 -11.81 -3.88
N ILE A 20 -10.19 -10.49 -3.97
CA ILE A 20 -10.02 -9.57 -2.84
C ILE A 20 -11.14 -8.54 -3.00
N GLY A 21 -12.08 -8.48 -2.06
CA GLY A 21 -13.30 -7.65 -2.13
C GLY A 21 -13.06 -6.14 -2.06
N VAL A 22 -12.14 -5.61 -2.87
CA VAL A 22 -11.91 -4.18 -3.06
C VAL A 22 -12.06 -3.92 -4.56
N SER A 23 -13.28 -3.56 -4.98
CA SER A 23 -13.52 -3.06 -6.33
C SER A 23 -12.83 -1.71 -6.49
N ILE A 24 -12.46 -1.32 -7.72
CA ILE A 24 -12.05 0.07 -8.02
C ILE A 24 -13.14 1.05 -7.55
N ASP A 25 -14.41 0.66 -7.63
CA ASP A 25 -15.54 1.44 -7.09
C ASP A 25 -15.48 1.59 -5.56
N SER A 26 -14.85 0.63 -4.85
CA SER A 26 -14.62 0.72 -3.41
C SER A 26 -13.53 1.76 -3.08
N LEU A 27 -12.59 2.02 -4.00
CA LEU A 27 -11.61 3.10 -3.89
C LEU A 27 -12.19 4.48 -4.27
N GLN A 28 -13.39 4.52 -4.85
CA GLN A 28 -14.13 5.76 -5.12
C GLN A 28 -15.13 6.10 -4.02
N ARG A 29 -15.48 5.14 -3.15
CA ARG A 29 -16.36 5.39 -2.00
C ARG A 29 -15.58 6.18 -0.94
N LYS A 30 -15.95 7.45 -0.74
CA LYS A 30 -15.40 8.25 0.37
C LYS A 30 -15.55 7.44 1.67
N PRO A 31 -14.47 7.22 2.43
CA PRO A 31 -14.55 6.53 3.70
C PRO A 31 -15.44 7.35 4.61
N ASP A 32 -16.26 6.67 5.41
CA ASP A 32 -17.02 7.34 6.46
C ASP A 32 -16.03 7.91 7.49
N VAL A 33 -15.70 9.19 7.34
CA VAL A 33 -14.74 9.92 8.19
C VAL A 33 -15.22 10.04 9.64
N SER A 34 -16.47 9.70 9.94
CA SER A 34 -16.96 9.58 11.32
C SER A 34 -16.41 8.34 12.05
N LYS A 35 -15.81 7.39 11.32
CA LYS A 35 -15.18 6.16 11.84
C LYS A 35 -13.67 6.14 11.68
N VAL A 36 -13.01 7.29 11.62
CA VAL A 36 -11.54 7.27 11.68
C VAL A 36 -11.14 6.73 13.05
N GLU A 37 -10.53 5.55 13.05
CA GLU A 37 -10.03 4.92 14.27
C GLU A 37 -9.15 5.89 15.06
N LYS A 38 -9.17 5.78 16.40
CA LYS A 38 -8.19 6.43 17.26
C LYS A 38 -6.78 6.17 16.72
N TRP A 39 -5.88 7.15 16.87
CA TRP A 39 -4.48 7.06 16.48
C TRP A 39 -3.88 5.70 16.86
N SER A 40 -3.44 4.95 15.86
CA SER A 40 -2.95 3.58 15.99
C SER A 40 -1.94 3.36 14.86
N PRO A 41 -0.66 3.71 15.07
CA PRO A 41 0.30 3.81 13.98
C PRO A 41 0.58 2.46 13.32
N HIS A 42 0.53 2.46 11.99
CA HIS A 42 0.83 1.30 11.16
C HIS A 42 1.91 1.64 10.14
N LEU A 43 2.75 0.65 9.85
CA LEU A 43 3.71 0.70 8.77
C LEU A 43 3.11 0.04 7.53
N VAL A 44 3.19 0.73 6.41
CA VAL A 44 3.07 0.15 5.08
C VAL A 44 4.48 -0.02 4.55
N TYR A 45 4.80 -1.19 4.03
CA TYR A 45 6.15 -1.48 3.56
C TYR A 45 6.13 -2.28 2.26
N ILE A 46 7.19 -2.12 1.47
CA ILE A 46 7.51 -2.98 0.33
C ILE A 46 8.84 -3.65 0.62
N ILE A 47 8.88 -4.97 0.48
CA ILE A 47 10.13 -5.76 0.51
C ILE A 47 10.44 -6.33 -0.88
N ASN A 48 11.72 -6.46 -1.20
CA ASN A 48 12.22 -7.34 -2.26
C ASN A 48 12.55 -8.71 -1.65
N ILE A 49 11.97 -9.77 -2.22
CA ILE A 49 12.26 -11.19 -1.98
C ILE A 49 13.22 -11.62 -3.09
N MET A 50 14.52 -11.46 -2.84
CA MET A 50 15.55 -11.47 -3.89
C MET A 50 15.73 -12.84 -4.54
N ASP A 51 15.54 -13.91 -3.77
CA ASP A 51 15.63 -15.29 -4.24
C ASP A 51 14.47 -15.71 -5.14
N GLU A 52 13.38 -14.93 -5.16
CA GLU A 52 12.23 -15.17 -6.04
C GLU A 52 12.05 -14.09 -7.11
N GLY A 53 12.83 -13.00 -7.06
CA GLY A 53 12.65 -11.85 -7.97
C GLY A 53 11.26 -11.22 -7.81
N LEU A 54 10.75 -11.15 -6.58
CA LEU A 54 9.42 -10.64 -6.27
C LEU A 54 9.49 -9.45 -5.32
N HIS A 55 8.60 -8.50 -5.51
CA HIS A 55 8.27 -7.53 -4.47
C HIS A 55 7.02 -7.96 -3.72
N LYS A 56 6.95 -7.61 -2.43
CA LYS A 56 5.77 -7.78 -1.60
C LYS A 56 5.43 -6.49 -0.88
N VAL A 57 4.16 -6.09 -0.94
CA VAL A 57 3.60 -5.06 -0.06
C VAL A 57 3.01 -5.72 1.18
N GLY A 58 3.04 -5.02 2.30
CA GLY A 58 2.38 -5.47 3.51
C GLY A 58 2.15 -4.36 4.51
N VAL A 59 1.24 -4.63 5.45
CA VAL A 59 0.89 -3.75 6.57
C VAL A 59 1.22 -4.40 7.90
N THR A 60 1.74 -3.61 8.84
CA THR A 60 1.88 -4.04 10.24
C THR A 60 1.70 -2.89 11.21
N ARG A 61 1.42 -3.16 12.49
CA ARG A 61 1.50 -2.13 13.54
C ARG A 61 2.96 -1.76 13.79
N SER A 62 3.24 -0.46 13.92
CA SER A 62 4.61 0.05 14.13
C SER A 62 5.31 -0.55 15.35
N THR A 63 4.55 -0.92 16.39
CA THR A 63 5.10 -1.43 17.66
C THR A 63 5.45 -2.91 17.67
N THR A 64 5.14 -3.68 16.61
CA THR A 64 5.23 -5.15 16.66
C THR A 64 6.61 -5.73 16.30
N GLY A 65 7.53 -4.90 15.81
CA GLY A 65 8.83 -5.34 15.29
C GLY A 65 8.73 -6.39 14.16
N ARG A 66 7.55 -6.55 13.55
CA ARG A 66 7.31 -7.58 12.51
C ARG A 66 8.15 -7.32 11.27
N LEU A 67 8.29 -6.06 10.85
CA LEU A 67 9.08 -5.69 9.68
C LEU A 67 10.57 -6.03 9.87
N SER A 68 11.12 -5.72 11.04
CA SER A 68 12.52 -6.06 11.38
C SER A 68 12.78 -7.56 11.34
N ARG A 69 11.80 -8.39 11.77
CA ARG A 69 11.89 -9.85 11.67
C ARG A 69 11.74 -10.38 10.24
N LEU A 70 11.06 -9.63 9.39
CA LEU A 70 10.83 -10.00 7.99
C LEU A 70 12.03 -9.64 7.11
N ALA A 71 12.75 -8.57 7.46
CA ALA A 71 13.99 -8.19 6.82
C ALA A 71 15.11 -9.20 7.15
N THR A 72 15.64 -9.87 6.12
CA THR A 72 16.72 -10.85 6.25
C THR A 72 17.70 -10.73 5.09
N GLY A 73 18.77 -11.53 5.06
CA GLY A 73 19.76 -11.50 3.98
C GLY A 73 19.17 -11.67 2.57
N THR A 74 18.06 -12.39 2.43
CA THR A 74 17.32 -12.59 1.15
C THR A 74 16.09 -11.69 1.01
N ARG A 75 15.76 -10.87 2.02
CA ARG A 75 14.56 -10.03 2.06
C ARG A 75 14.91 -8.61 2.48
N ARG A 76 14.88 -7.68 1.54
CA ARG A 76 15.28 -6.29 1.77
C ARG A 76 14.06 -5.37 1.80
N VAL A 77 13.97 -4.49 2.79
CA VAL A 77 12.99 -3.39 2.77
C VAL A 77 13.42 -2.37 1.72
N VAL A 78 12.52 -2.07 0.78
CA VAL A 78 12.77 -1.12 -0.31
C VAL A 78 12.03 0.20 -0.06
N GLU A 79 10.80 0.12 0.41
CA GLU A 79 9.99 1.29 0.81
C GLU A 79 9.32 1.03 2.15
N VAL A 80 9.19 2.07 2.96
CA VAL A 80 8.41 2.04 4.20
C VAL A 80 7.87 3.42 4.51
N ILE A 81 6.62 3.48 4.96
CA ILE A 81 6.00 4.68 5.50
C ILE A 81 5.16 4.32 6.72
N GLU A 82 5.12 5.21 7.71
CA GLU A 82 4.20 5.12 8.84
C GLU A 82 2.96 5.98 8.58
N VAL A 83 1.79 5.43 8.87
CA VAL A 83 0.50 6.11 8.73
C VAL A 83 -0.32 6.00 10.01
N ALA A 84 -1.27 6.92 10.16
CA ALA A 84 -2.00 7.18 11.39
C ALA A 84 -2.80 5.99 11.94
N ASN A 85 -3.37 5.17 11.05
CA ASN A 85 -4.30 4.11 11.40
C ASN A 85 -4.34 3.00 10.34
N ARG A 86 -4.98 1.88 10.70
CA ARG A 86 -5.08 0.70 9.85
C ARG A 86 -5.86 0.97 8.55
N PRO A 87 -7.01 1.69 8.55
CA PRO A 87 -7.70 2.03 7.31
C PRO A 87 -6.82 2.73 6.27
N VAL A 88 -6.03 3.74 6.67
CA VAL A 88 -5.09 4.42 5.76
C VAL A 88 -4.04 3.45 5.22
N ALA A 89 -3.49 2.59 6.09
CA ALA A 89 -2.49 1.61 5.68
C ALA A 89 -3.06 0.60 4.66
N GLN A 90 -4.29 0.14 4.87
CA GLN A 90 -4.98 -0.78 3.97
C GLN A 90 -5.30 -0.13 2.63
N LEU A 91 -5.65 1.15 2.61
CA LEU A 91 -5.88 1.88 1.37
C LEU A 91 -4.60 1.94 0.54
N LEU A 92 -3.47 2.31 1.16
CA LEU A 92 -2.17 2.33 0.49
C LEU A 92 -1.76 0.96 -0.05
N GLU A 93 -1.91 -0.09 0.76
CA GLU A 93 -1.66 -1.47 0.35
C GLU A 93 -2.52 -1.85 -0.88
N ALA A 94 -3.82 -1.57 -0.82
CA ALA A 94 -4.73 -1.82 -1.94
C ALA A 94 -4.33 -1.04 -3.20
N THR A 95 -3.94 0.23 -3.08
CA THR A 95 -3.47 1.05 -4.21
C THR A 95 -2.23 0.43 -4.86
N VAL A 96 -1.24 -0.01 -4.09
CA VAL A 96 -0.05 -0.71 -4.62
C VAL A 96 -0.47 -1.97 -5.37
N LEU A 97 -1.37 -2.77 -4.78
CA LEU A 97 -1.83 -4.01 -5.38
C LEU A 97 -2.65 -3.80 -6.67
N VAL A 98 -3.39 -2.70 -6.79
CA VAL A 98 -4.10 -2.32 -8.02
C VAL A 98 -3.10 -1.91 -9.10
N LEU A 99 -2.12 -1.06 -8.77
CA LEU A 99 -1.08 -0.62 -9.70
C LEU A 99 -0.24 -1.77 -10.26
N ARG A 100 -0.11 -2.86 -9.49
CA ARG A 100 0.67 -4.06 -9.87
C ARG A 100 -0.18 -5.26 -10.27
N GLY A 101 -1.48 -5.05 -10.46
CA GLY A 101 -2.46 -6.13 -10.71
C GLY A 101 -2.06 -7.10 -11.81
N SER A 102 -1.56 -6.59 -12.94
CA SER A 102 -1.15 -7.40 -14.10
C SER A 102 0.10 -8.26 -13.89
N LYS A 103 0.84 -8.01 -12.80
CA LYS A 103 2.14 -8.62 -12.50
C LYS A 103 2.12 -9.43 -11.21
N ARG A 104 0.93 -9.67 -10.64
CA ARG A 104 0.78 -10.38 -9.37
C ARG A 104 1.28 -11.81 -9.47
N GLU A 105 2.02 -12.23 -8.47
CA GLU A 105 2.58 -13.58 -8.35
C GLU A 105 2.55 -14.04 -6.90
N ARG A 106 2.60 -15.35 -6.68
CA ARG A 106 2.61 -15.93 -5.34
C ARG A 106 4.05 -16.26 -4.94
N ALA A 107 4.51 -15.66 -3.86
CA ALA A 107 5.80 -16.03 -3.29
C ALA A 107 5.75 -17.39 -2.58
N THR A 108 6.73 -18.23 -2.86
CA THR A 108 6.86 -19.60 -2.36
C THR A 108 7.59 -19.68 -1.03
N THR A 109 8.63 -18.87 -0.83
CA THR A 109 9.47 -18.87 0.40
C THR A 109 8.73 -18.33 1.61
N ILE A 110 7.80 -17.40 1.38
CA ILE A 110 6.97 -16.77 2.42
C ILE A 110 5.54 -17.30 2.45
N ARG A 111 5.27 -18.45 1.82
CA ARG A 111 3.91 -19.06 1.74
C ARG A 111 3.24 -19.31 3.10
N HIS A 112 4.04 -19.44 4.15
CA HIS A 112 3.60 -19.65 5.54
C HIS A 112 3.20 -18.34 6.24
N LEU A 113 3.51 -17.19 5.64
CA LEU A 113 3.04 -15.88 6.08
C LEU A 113 1.70 -15.57 5.42
N ARG A 114 0.82 -14.88 6.15
CA ARG A 114 -0.40 -14.31 5.56
C ARG A 114 -0.03 -13.29 4.47
N GLY A 115 -0.83 -13.20 3.42
CA GLY A 115 -0.64 -12.22 2.34
C GLY A 115 0.22 -12.69 1.17
N VAL A 116 0.17 -13.98 0.83
CA VAL A 116 0.94 -14.57 -0.29
C VAL A 116 0.54 -13.98 -1.64
N THR A 117 -0.70 -13.49 -1.77
CA THR A 117 -1.23 -12.83 -2.97
C THR A 117 -0.82 -11.36 -3.11
N GLU A 118 -0.06 -10.84 -2.16
CA GLU A 118 0.36 -9.42 -2.11
C GLU A 118 1.77 -9.24 -2.70
N CYS A 119 2.13 -10.08 -3.68
CA CYS A 119 3.44 -10.03 -4.33
C CYS A 119 3.29 -9.77 -5.84
N TRP A 120 4.32 -9.21 -6.46
CA TRP A 120 4.41 -8.99 -7.91
C TRP A 120 5.85 -9.16 -8.39
N ARG A 121 6.04 -9.42 -9.69
CA ARG A 121 7.37 -9.55 -10.31
C ARG A 121 8.20 -8.28 -10.15
N GLU A 122 9.49 -8.45 -9.91
CA GLU A 122 10.49 -7.36 -9.95
C GLU A 122 10.76 -6.97 -11.42
N ASP A 123 9.78 -6.34 -12.06
CA ASP A 123 9.91 -5.80 -13.41
C ASP A 123 9.47 -4.33 -13.46
N GLY A 124 10.45 -3.44 -13.25
CA GLY A 124 10.29 -1.99 -13.30
C GLY A 124 10.28 -1.32 -11.92
N ASP A 125 10.01 -0.02 -11.92
CA ASP A 125 10.17 0.82 -10.72
C ASP A 125 9.23 0.39 -9.59
N VAL A 126 9.73 0.41 -8.35
CA VAL A 126 8.90 0.21 -7.14
C VAL A 126 8.06 1.47 -6.90
N PRO A 127 6.75 1.36 -6.63
CA PRO A 127 5.94 2.53 -6.29
C PRO A 127 6.47 3.21 -5.03
N SER A 128 6.67 4.52 -5.08
CA SER A 128 7.00 5.29 -3.88
C SER A 128 5.78 5.41 -2.98
N LEU A 129 5.86 4.88 -1.76
CA LEU A 129 4.74 4.89 -0.82
C LEU A 129 4.38 6.32 -0.39
N ALA A 130 5.38 7.19 -0.21
CA ALA A 130 5.17 8.59 0.14
C ALA A 130 4.44 9.38 -0.97
N LYS A 131 4.75 9.10 -2.24
CA LYS A 131 4.03 9.72 -3.36
C LYS A 131 2.57 9.27 -3.40
N LEU A 132 2.33 7.97 -3.20
CA LEU A 132 0.97 7.42 -3.16
C LEU A 132 0.15 7.97 -1.99
N GLU A 133 0.76 8.08 -0.80
CA GLU A 133 0.11 8.67 0.37
C GLU A 133 -0.33 10.12 0.10
N ARG A 134 0.56 10.92 -0.50
CA ARG A 134 0.24 12.30 -0.88
C ARG A 134 -0.90 12.37 -1.91
N SER A 135 -0.85 11.56 -2.95
CA SER A 135 -1.90 11.54 -3.97
C SER A 135 -3.25 11.10 -3.41
N LEU A 136 -3.27 10.13 -2.47
CA LEU A 136 -4.49 9.72 -1.79
C LEU A 136 -5.03 10.82 -0.88
N TYR A 137 -4.16 11.53 -0.16
CA TYR A 137 -4.54 12.68 0.66
C TYR A 137 -5.22 13.77 -0.18
N GLU A 138 -4.63 14.12 -1.32
CA GLU A 138 -5.15 15.12 -2.26
C GLU A 138 -6.48 14.69 -2.90
N LEU A 139 -6.62 13.42 -3.28
CA LEU A 139 -7.82 12.90 -3.93
C LEU A 139 -9.01 12.82 -2.96
N TRP A 140 -8.77 12.53 -1.68
CA TRP A 140 -9.82 12.20 -0.72
C TRP A 140 -10.19 13.35 0.23
N GLU A 141 -9.58 14.54 0.08
CA GLU A 141 -9.77 15.68 1.01
C GLU A 141 -9.65 15.21 2.47
N ALA A 142 -8.61 14.42 2.75
CA ALA A 142 -8.62 13.53 3.89
C ALA A 142 -8.72 14.29 5.24
N PRO A 143 -9.44 13.72 6.23
CA PRO A 143 -9.67 14.35 7.52
C PRO A 143 -8.34 14.62 8.28
N PRO A 144 -8.32 15.58 9.21
CA PRO A 144 -7.11 16.09 9.88
C PRO A 144 -6.29 15.05 10.67
N ASN A 145 -6.79 13.83 10.85
CA ASN A 145 -6.13 12.71 11.50
C ASN A 145 -5.49 11.70 10.52
N TRP A 146 -5.35 12.08 9.24
CA TRP A 146 -4.66 11.29 8.22
C TRP A 146 -3.14 11.24 8.42
N HIS A 147 -2.55 12.33 8.90
CA HIS A 147 -1.10 12.49 8.97
C HIS A 147 -0.51 12.16 10.35
N LEU A 148 0.66 11.52 10.34
CA LEU A 148 1.72 11.85 11.30
C LEU A 148 1.94 13.35 11.22
N SER A 149 1.72 14.07 12.31
CA SER A 149 2.27 15.40 12.46
C SER A 149 3.72 15.34 12.03
N VAL A 150 4.03 15.86 10.84
CA VAL A 150 5.40 16.10 10.41
C VAL A 150 5.92 17.16 11.37
N ARG A 151 6.48 16.72 12.49
CA ARG A 151 7.30 17.59 13.32
C ARG A 151 8.58 17.80 12.51
N SER A 152 8.69 19.02 12.01
CA SER A 152 9.94 19.66 11.63
C SER A 152 10.89 19.70 12.83
#